data_AF-A0A957R6R2-F1
#
_entry.id   AF-A0A957R6R2-F1
#
_cell.length_a   1.000
_cell.length_b   1.000
_cell.length_c   1.000
_cell.angle_alpha   90.00
_cell.angle_beta   90.00
_cell.angle_gamma   90.00
#
_symmetry.space_group_name_H-M   'P 1'
#
loop_
_entity.id
_entity.type
_entity.pdbx_description
1 polymer ?
#
loop_
_entity_poly.entity_id
_entity_poly.type
_entity_poly.pdbx_seq_one_letter_code
_entity_poly.pdbx_strand_id
1 'polypeptide(L)'
;MDEIGSILRDAREMKGLTIAEVHENLRISKKYIVALEEGRYEALPSQTHVRGYLNKYARFLGLQADPLLERYEALKQQRPLTPPSPAKDPSIIETPLTLPEPETGTFFAHANFELSNTTSPQSEPDWIGRLIVLALIVAIGLIGWRFLPNLLGEDETLNSENLSTAVLDLLNDDETAAEET
;
A
#
# COMPACT_ATOMS: atom_id res chain seq x y z
N MET A 1 9.05 -13.71 -24.42
CA MET A 1 8.43 -12.82 -23.43
C MET A 1 6.99 -12.63 -23.82
N ASP A 2 6.05 -12.98 -22.94
CA ASP A 2 4.63 -12.80 -23.20
C ASP A 2 4.15 -11.42 -22.75
N GLU A 3 2.90 -11.08 -23.07
CA GLU A 3 2.34 -9.75 -22.78
C GLU A 3 2.28 -9.48 -21.26
N ILE A 4 1.93 -10.50 -20.47
CA ILE A 4 1.88 -10.41 -19.00
C ILE A 4 3.27 -10.10 -18.44
N GLY A 5 4.28 -10.83 -18.89
CA GLY A 5 5.66 -10.61 -18.49
C GLY A 5 6.15 -9.20 -18.82
N SER A 6 5.81 -8.68 -20.00
CA SER A 6 6.14 -7.29 -20.39
C SER A 6 5.52 -6.30 -19.42
N ILE A 7 4.21 -6.42 -19.16
CA ILE A 7 3.50 -5.51 -18.25
C ILE A 7 4.14 -5.50 -16.85
N LEU A 8 4.52 -6.67 -16.32
CA LEU A 8 5.17 -6.77 -15.02
C LEU A 8 6.55 -6.09 -15.02
N ARG A 9 7.37 -6.38 -16.04
CA ARG A 9 8.70 -5.79 -16.17
C ARG A 9 8.63 -4.28 -16.30
N ASP A 10 7.77 -3.78 -17.19
CA ASP A 10 7.60 -2.36 -17.45
C ASP A 10 7.14 -1.65 -16.17
N ALA A 11 6.18 -2.22 -15.44
CA ALA A 11 5.71 -1.67 -14.17
C ALA A 11 6.80 -1.68 -13.07
N ARG A 12 7.66 -2.70 -13.02
CA ARG A 12 8.81 -2.72 -12.11
C ARG A 12 9.81 -1.62 -12.48
N GLU A 13 10.15 -1.50 -13.76
CA GLU A 13 11.12 -0.54 -14.27
C GLU A 13 10.64 0.91 -14.11
N MET A 14 9.36 1.18 -14.36
CA MET A 14 8.74 2.49 -14.10
C MET A 14 8.82 2.92 -12.63
N LYS A 15 8.80 1.95 -11.71
CA LYS A 15 8.97 2.22 -10.27
C LYS A 15 10.45 2.30 -9.85
N GLY A 16 11.39 2.09 -10.76
CA GLY A 16 12.82 2.07 -10.46
C GLY A 16 13.24 0.89 -9.57
N LEU A 17 12.44 -0.17 -9.50
CA LEU A 17 12.68 -1.31 -8.61
C LEU A 17 13.62 -2.32 -9.27
N THR A 18 14.59 -2.79 -8.50
CA THR A 18 15.47 -3.89 -8.87
C THR A 18 14.82 -5.24 -8.55
N ILE A 19 15.23 -6.30 -9.26
CA ILE A 19 14.81 -7.68 -8.94
C ILE A 19 15.15 -8.06 -7.49
N ALA A 20 16.24 -7.50 -6.94
CA ALA A 20 16.64 -7.74 -5.56
C ALA A 20 15.67 -7.13 -4.55
N GLU A 21 15.20 -5.91 -4.78
CA GLU A 21 14.21 -5.26 -3.92
C GLU A 21 12.86 -5.98 -3.99
N VAL A 22 12.43 -6.39 -5.19
CA VAL A 22 11.22 -7.21 -5.35
C VAL A 22 11.34 -8.53 -4.58
N HIS A 23 12.50 -9.19 -4.65
CA HIS A 23 12.79 -10.41 -3.89
C HIS A 23 12.68 -10.18 -2.38
N GLU A 24 13.30 -9.13 -1.85
CA GLU A 24 13.26 -8.84 -0.41
C GLU A 24 11.84 -8.55 0.09
N ASN A 25 11.05 -7.81 -0.68
CA ASN A 25 9.68 -7.45 -0.31
C ASN A 25 8.71 -8.63 -0.44
N LEU A 26 8.81 -9.40 -1.52
CA LEU A 26 7.84 -10.45 -1.83
C LEU A 26 8.23 -11.82 -1.29
N ARG A 27 9.49 -12.02 -0.89
CA ARG A 27 10.05 -13.34 -0.54
C ARG A 27 9.86 -14.37 -1.66
N ILE A 28 9.87 -13.90 -2.91
CA ILE A 28 9.84 -14.73 -4.12
C ILE A 28 11.26 -14.77 -4.66
N SER A 29 11.81 -15.97 -4.89
CA SER A 29 13.18 -16.14 -5.42
C SER A 29 13.40 -15.30 -6.69
N LYS A 30 14.56 -14.65 -6.80
CA LYS A 30 14.93 -13.80 -7.96
C LYS A 30 14.73 -14.52 -9.30
N LYS A 31 15.06 -15.82 -9.35
CA LYS A 31 14.88 -16.66 -10.55
C LYS A 31 13.42 -16.76 -11.00
N TYR A 32 12.47 -16.75 -10.06
CA TYR A 32 11.05 -16.82 -10.37
C TYR A 32 10.49 -15.46 -10.77
N ILE A 33 11.00 -14.36 -10.21
CA ILE A 33 10.63 -13.00 -10.64
C ILE A 33 11.04 -12.81 -12.11
N VAL A 34 12.28 -13.17 -12.45
CA VAL A 34 12.75 -13.13 -13.85
C VAL A 34 11.91 -14.05 -14.74
N ALA A 35 11.60 -15.27 -14.29
CA ALA A 35 10.76 -16.18 -15.05
C ALA A 35 9.34 -15.63 -15.30
N LEU A 36 8.74 -14.92 -14.33
CA LEU A 36 7.45 -14.26 -14.49
C LEU A 36 7.51 -13.12 -15.50
N GLU A 37 8.57 -12.30 -15.44
CA GLU A 37 8.80 -11.21 -16.41
C GLU A 37 9.07 -11.75 -17.82
N GLU A 38 9.68 -12.93 -17.96
CA GLU A 38 9.93 -13.52 -19.28
C GLU A 38 8.78 -14.38 -19.82
N GLY A 39 7.73 -14.59 -19.03
CA GLY A 39 6.61 -15.48 -19.37
C GLY A 39 6.95 -16.98 -19.29
N ARG A 40 8.05 -17.35 -18.63
CA ARG A 40 8.54 -18.73 -18.46
C ARG A 40 7.91 -19.43 -17.26
N TYR A 41 6.59 -19.61 -17.31
CA TYR A 41 5.82 -20.15 -16.19
C TYR A 41 6.16 -21.61 -15.84
N GLU A 42 6.67 -22.38 -16.78
CA GLU A 42 7.15 -23.76 -16.58
C GLU A 42 8.42 -23.85 -15.71
N ALA A 43 9.17 -22.77 -15.53
CA ALA A 43 10.34 -22.73 -14.64
C ALA A 43 9.96 -22.56 -13.16
N LEU A 44 8.69 -22.29 -12.86
CA LEU A 44 8.18 -22.15 -11.50
C LEU A 44 7.96 -23.54 -10.86
N PRO A 45 8.04 -23.64 -9.52
CA PRO A 45 8.06 -24.92 -8.83
C PRO A 45 6.73 -25.69 -8.92
N SER A 46 5.62 -25.00 -9.18
CA SER A 46 4.32 -25.61 -9.46
C SER A 46 3.44 -24.63 -10.22
N GLN A 47 2.63 -25.15 -11.17
CA GLN A 47 1.66 -24.33 -11.91
C GLN A 47 0.64 -23.65 -10.99
N THR A 48 0.28 -24.28 -9.86
CA THR A 48 -0.64 -23.70 -8.87
C THR A 48 -0.03 -22.45 -8.20
N HIS A 49 1.30 -22.38 -8.08
CA HIS A 49 1.99 -21.24 -7.51
C HIS A 49 2.08 -20.04 -8.48
N VAL A 50 2.02 -20.27 -9.80
CA VAL A 50 2.11 -19.20 -10.81
C VAL A 50 1.06 -18.13 -10.54
N ARG A 51 -0.20 -18.53 -10.33
CA ARG A 51 -1.31 -17.62 -10.04
C ARG A 51 -1.07 -16.80 -8.77
N GLY A 52 -0.57 -17.45 -7.72
CA GLY A 52 -0.26 -16.79 -6.44
C GLY A 52 0.87 -15.76 -6.57
N TYR A 53 1.95 -16.12 -7.28
CA TYR A 53 3.05 -15.19 -7.51
C TYR A 53 2.66 -14.05 -8.43
N LEU A 54 1.89 -14.33 -9.49
CA LEU A 54 1.40 -13.31 -10.42
C LEU A 54 0.51 -12.29 -9.69
N ASN A 55 -0.43 -12.76 -8.86
CA ASN A 55 -1.26 -11.88 -8.04
C ASN A 55 -0.42 -11.04 -7.08
N LYS A 56 0.46 -11.69 -6.29
CA LYS A 56 1.29 -11.00 -5.29
C LYS A 56 2.19 -9.94 -5.95
N TYR A 57 2.78 -10.26 -7.09
CA TYR A 57 3.66 -9.36 -7.81
C TYR A 57 2.89 -8.19 -8.44
N ALA A 58 1.77 -8.46 -9.12
CA ALA A 58 0.92 -7.41 -9.68
C ALA A 58 0.45 -6.41 -8.61
N ARG A 59 -0.04 -6.89 -7.46
CA ARG A 59 -0.48 -6.02 -6.36
C ARG A 59 0.66 -5.18 -5.79
N PHE A 60 1.85 -5.75 -5.65
CA PHE A 60 3.04 -5.00 -5.21
C PHE A 60 3.46 -3.91 -6.21
N LEU A 61 3.33 -4.19 -7.50
CA LEU A 61 3.53 -3.20 -8.55
C LEU A 61 2.36 -2.21 -8.68
N GLY A 62 1.30 -2.33 -7.89
CA GLY A 62 0.13 -1.44 -7.96
C GLY A 62 -0.73 -1.67 -9.21
N LEU A 63 -0.58 -2.83 -9.85
CA LEU A 63 -1.38 -3.25 -10.99
C LEU A 63 -2.66 -3.95 -10.53
N GLN A 64 -3.70 -3.93 -11.36
CA GLN A 64 -4.89 -4.74 -11.15
C GLN A 64 -4.56 -6.20 -11.45
N ALA A 65 -4.65 -7.09 -10.46
CA ALA A 65 -4.26 -8.49 -10.66
C ALA A 65 -5.26 -9.26 -11.55
N ASP A 66 -6.56 -8.99 -11.43
CA ASP A 66 -7.61 -9.80 -12.05
C ASP A 66 -7.48 -9.89 -13.59
N PRO A 67 -7.26 -8.79 -14.34
CA PRO A 67 -7.08 -8.87 -15.78
C PRO A 67 -5.84 -9.67 -16.21
N LEU A 68 -4.73 -9.58 -15.46
CA LEU A 68 -3.54 -10.36 -15.74
C LEU A 68 -3.76 -11.85 -15.47
N LEU A 69 -4.49 -12.18 -14.40
CA LEU A 69 -4.84 -13.56 -14.08
C LEU A 69 -5.78 -14.17 -15.12
N GLU A 70 -6.81 -13.43 -15.56
CA GLU A 70 -7.73 -13.88 -16.61
C GLU A 70 -6.98 -14.19 -17.90
N ARG A 71 -6.08 -13.29 -18.32
CA ARG A 71 -5.22 -13.51 -19.49
C ARG A 71 -4.31 -14.73 -19.31
N TYR A 72 -3.77 -14.95 -18.12
CA TYR A 72 -2.96 -16.14 -17.83
C TYR A 72 -3.78 -17.44 -17.95
N GLU A 73 -5.02 -17.45 -17.44
CA GLU A 73 -5.89 -18.63 -17.58
C GLU A 73 -6.24 -18.90 -19.05
N ALA A 74 -6.48 -17.85 -19.85
CA ALA A 74 -6.70 -17.98 -21.29
C ALA A 74 -5.48 -18.58 -22.02
N LEU A 75 -4.26 -18.13 -21.66
CA LEU A 75 -3.00 -18.69 -22.19
C LEU A 75 -2.81 -20.17 -21.81
N LYS A 76 -3.25 -20.56 -20.61
CA LYS A 76 -3.18 -21.94 -20.14
C LYS A 76 -4.12 -22.86 -20.91
N GLN A 77 -5.34 -22.39 -21.21
CA GLN A 77 -6.34 -23.17 -21.97
C GLN A 77 -5.92 -23.41 -23.43
N GLN A 78 -5.11 -22.52 -24.00
CA GLN A 78 -4.58 -22.65 -25.36
C GLN A 78 -3.37 -23.59 -25.45
N ARG A 79 -2.72 -23.93 -24.32
CA ARG A 79 -1.69 -24.97 -24.28
C ARG A 79 -2.37 -26.34 -24.16
N PRO A 80 -2.16 -27.27 -25.11
CA PRO A 80 -2.61 -28.65 -24.96
C PRO A 80 -2.17 -29.20 -23.61
N LEU A 81 -3.10 -29.83 -22.88
CA LEU A 81 -2.87 -30.52 -21.61
C LEU A 81 -1.79 -31.60 -21.83
N THR A 82 -0.53 -31.21 -21.78
CA THR A 82 0.55 -32.17 -21.72
C THR A 82 0.57 -32.63 -20.26
N PRO A 83 0.39 -33.94 -19.98
CA PRO A 83 0.47 -34.45 -18.62
C PRO A 83 1.78 -33.97 -17.97
N PRO A 84 1.80 -33.76 -16.63
CA PRO A 84 3.02 -33.35 -15.94
C PRO A 84 4.14 -34.30 -16.34
N SER A 85 5.12 -33.77 -17.07
CA SER A 85 6.34 -34.51 -17.38
C SER A 85 6.92 -34.97 -16.04
N PRO A 86 7.08 -36.29 -15.82
CA PRO A 86 7.66 -36.77 -14.59
C PRO A 86 9.02 -36.10 -14.41
N ALA A 87 9.24 -35.61 -13.20
CA ALA A 87 10.45 -34.91 -12.79
C ALA A 87 11.68 -35.56 -13.41
N LYS A 88 12.57 -34.73 -13.99
CA LYS A 88 13.92 -35.13 -14.33
C LYS A 88 14.54 -35.80 -13.10
N ASP A 89 14.71 -37.10 -13.23
CA ASP A 89 15.46 -38.00 -12.38
C ASP A 89 16.93 -37.51 -12.28
N PRO A 90 17.43 -37.10 -11.11
CA PRO A 90 18.85 -37.15 -10.85
C PRO A 90 19.18 -38.60 -10.47
N SER A 91 19.58 -39.38 -11.47
CA SER A 91 20.17 -40.71 -11.29
C SER A 91 21.32 -40.66 -10.27
N ILE A 92 21.47 -41.79 -9.56
CA ILE A 92 22.50 -42.20 -8.59
C ILE A 92 22.13 -41.78 -7.15
N ILE A 93 21.65 -42.69 -6.29
CA ILE A 93 22.40 -43.84 -5.74
C ILE A 93 21.48 -45.08 -5.60
N GLU A 94 21.87 -46.20 -6.21
CA GLU A 94 21.41 -47.53 -5.78
C GLU A 94 22.01 -47.82 -4.39
N THR A 95 21.21 -47.68 -3.34
CA THR A 95 21.56 -48.23 -2.02
C THR A 95 20.78 -49.55 -1.84
N PRO A 96 21.45 -50.69 -1.68
CA PRO A 96 20.81 -51.99 -1.48
C PRO A 96 19.82 -51.99 -0.31
N LEU A 97 18.69 -52.68 -0.47
CA LEU A 97 17.76 -52.98 0.61
C LEU A 97 18.50 -53.62 1.79
N THR A 98 18.69 -52.85 2.85
CA THR A 98 18.86 -53.37 4.21
C THR A 98 17.93 -52.54 5.08
N LEU A 99 16.88 -53.19 5.59
CA LEU A 99 16.02 -52.62 6.63
C LEU A 99 16.88 -52.41 7.89
N PRO A 100 17.07 -51.19 8.40
CA PRO A 100 17.36 -51.03 9.82
C PRO A 100 16.05 -51.22 10.61
N GLU A 101 16.12 -52.11 11.61
CA GLU A 101 15.12 -52.26 12.67
C GLU A 101 14.86 -50.93 13.41
N PRO A 102 13.66 -50.74 14.00
CA PRO A 102 13.23 -49.49 14.60
C PRO A 102 13.82 -49.31 16.01
N GLU A 103 14.95 -48.62 16.09
CA GLU A 103 15.56 -48.25 17.37
C GLU A 103 14.99 -46.90 17.86
N THR A 104 13.95 -47.02 18.70
CA THR A 104 13.53 -46.08 19.76
C THR A 104 14.18 -44.68 19.76
N GLY A 105 13.42 -43.69 19.28
CA GLY A 105 13.81 -42.29 19.37
C GLY A 105 12.68 -41.32 19.01
N THR A 106 11.59 -41.36 19.78
CA THR A 106 10.58 -40.29 19.86
C THR A 106 10.04 -39.78 18.52
N PHE A 107 9.37 -40.64 17.76
CA PHE A 107 8.62 -40.26 16.56
C PHE A 107 7.26 -39.56 16.87
N PHE A 108 6.91 -39.34 18.15
CA PHE A 108 5.65 -38.68 18.57
C PHE A 108 5.80 -37.78 19.82
N ALA A 109 6.88 -37.02 19.94
CA ALA A 109 6.95 -35.88 20.86
C ALA A 109 7.14 -34.64 20.00
N HIS A 110 6.10 -34.04 19.40
CA HIS A 110 5.06 -33.24 20.06
C HIS A 110 3.87 -33.09 19.10
N ALA A 111 2.93 -34.02 19.16
CA ALA A 111 1.57 -33.78 18.69
C ALA A 111 0.82 -32.95 19.75
N ASN A 112 1.28 -31.72 20.01
CA ASN A 112 0.46 -30.68 20.60
C ASN A 112 -0.16 -29.89 19.45
N PHE A 113 -1.17 -30.54 18.87
CA PHE A 113 -2.31 -29.89 18.26
C PHE A 113 -2.97 -29.03 19.33
N GLU A 114 -2.49 -27.80 19.52
CA GLU A 114 -3.26 -26.76 20.21
C GLU A 114 -4.12 -26.06 19.16
N LEU A 115 -5.31 -26.62 18.97
CA LEU A 115 -6.42 -25.90 18.37
C LEU A 115 -7.00 -24.96 19.43
N SER A 116 -6.27 -23.88 19.76
CA SER A 116 -6.79 -22.73 20.50
C SER A 116 -7.01 -21.57 19.52
N ASN A 117 -8.15 -21.67 18.86
CA ASN A 117 -9.01 -20.53 18.54
C ASN A 117 -8.93 -19.38 19.57
N THR A 118 -8.05 -18.41 19.33
CA THR A 118 -8.24 -16.99 19.72
C THR A 118 -7.15 -16.11 19.11
N THR A 119 -7.59 -15.24 18.21
CA THR A 119 -7.04 -13.90 17.94
C THR A 119 -5.58 -13.84 17.47
N SER A 120 -5.39 -14.08 16.18
CA SER A 120 -4.51 -13.21 15.39
C SER A 120 -4.90 -11.76 15.74
N PRO A 121 -4.00 -10.85 16.20
CA PRO A 121 -4.34 -9.44 16.30
C PRO A 121 -4.54 -8.97 14.86
N GLN A 122 -5.81 -9.09 14.48
CA GLN A 122 -6.52 -8.33 13.49
C GLN A 122 -5.73 -7.07 13.17
N SER A 123 -5.39 -6.93 11.89
CA SER A 123 -5.26 -5.65 11.19
C SER A 123 -5.68 -4.50 12.10
N GLU A 124 -4.71 -3.66 12.47
CA GLU A 124 -4.93 -2.50 13.32
C GLU A 124 -6.29 -1.89 13.03
N PRO A 125 -7.08 -1.58 14.06
CA PRO A 125 -8.42 -1.13 13.83
C PRO A 125 -8.41 0.10 12.90
N ASP A 126 -9.06 -0.02 11.74
CA ASP A 126 -9.28 1.08 10.80
C ASP A 126 -9.93 2.32 11.48
N TRP A 127 -10.45 2.17 12.71
CA TRP A 127 -10.95 3.27 13.54
C TRP A 127 -9.86 4.14 14.18
N ILE A 128 -8.64 3.64 14.44
CA ILE A 128 -7.59 4.44 15.09
C ILE A 128 -7.13 5.56 14.15
N GLY A 129 -6.90 5.26 12.88
CA GLY A 129 -6.61 6.27 11.86
C GLY A 129 -7.76 7.27 11.69
N ARG A 130 -9.02 6.80 11.75
CA ARG A 130 -10.21 7.67 11.71
C ARG A 130 -10.34 8.56 12.95
N LEU A 131 -9.99 8.08 14.13
CA LEU A 131 -9.99 8.91 15.35
C LEU A 131 -8.90 9.96 15.33
N ILE A 132 -7.72 9.66 14.78
CA ILE A 132 -6.66 10.67 14.61
C ILE A 132 -7.12 11.77 13.66
N VAL A 133 -7.75 11.41 12.55
CA VAL A 133 -8.31 12.39 11.59
C VAL A 133 -9.46 13.18 12.22
N LEU A 134 -10.38 12.54 12.94
CA LEU A 134 -11.46 13.24 13.65
C LEU A 134 -10.92 14.17 14.75
N ALA A 135 -9.90 13.73 15.50
CA ALA A 135 -9.24 14.56 16.50
C ALA A 135 -8.52 15.77 15.87
N LEU A 136 -7.89 15.60 14.69
CA LEU A 136 -7.29 16.70 13.94
C LEU A 136 -8.33 17.70 13.43
N ILE A 137 -9.47 17.23 12.91
CA ILE A 137 -10.56 18.12 12.47
C ILE A 137 -11.11 18.93 13.64
N VAL A 138 -11.33 18.29 14.79
CA VAL A 138 -11.78 18.98 16.01
C VAL A 138 -10.72 19.95 16.52
N ALA A 139 -9.44 19.57 16.51
CA ALA A 139 -8.35 20.45 16.93
C ALA A 139 -8.21 21.68 16.02
N ILE A 140 -8.29 21.50 14.70
CA ILE A 140 -8.28 22.60 13.73
C ILE A 140 -9.52 23.48 13.90
N GLY A 141 -10.70 22.88 14.13
CA GLY A 141 -11.92 23.61 14.43
C GLY A 141 -11.81 24.43 15.72
N LEU A 142 -11.22 23.88 16.79
CA LEU A 142 -11.00 24.58 18.05
C LEU A 142 -9.92 25.66 17.94
N ILE A 143 -8.83 25.42 17.22
CA ILE A 143 -7.77 26.41 16.95
C ILE A 143 -8.32 27.52 16.06
N GLY A 144 -9.06 27.17 15.01
CA GLY A 144 -9.78 28.11 14.15
C GLY A 144 -10.77 28.94 14.95
N TRP A 145 -11.61 28.34 15.78
CA TRP A 145 -12.57 29.04 16.65
C TRP A 145 -11.89 29.92 17.71
N ARG A 146 -10.75 29.47 18.26
CA ARG A 146 -9.95 30.23 19.23
C ARG A 146 -9.23 31.42 18.57
N PHE A 147 -8.81 31.27 17.32
CA PHE A 147 -7.95 32.22 16.61
C PHE A 147 -8.69 33.03 15.53
N LEU A 148 -9.96 32.73 15.27
CA LEU A 148 -10.87 33.51 14.42
C LEU A 148 -10.94 34.98 14.85
N PRO A 149 -11.10 35.32 16.16
CA PRO A 149 -11.13 36.73 16.58
C PRO A 149 -9.79 37.45 16.39
N ASN A 150 -8.71 36.74 16.06
CA ASN A 150 -7.39 37.32 15.87
C ASN A 150 -7.04 37.54 14.39
N LEU A 151 -7.84 37.01 13.44
CA LEU A 151 -7.61 37.07 11.99
C LEU A 151 -8.57 37.99 11.25
N LEU A 152 -9.77 38.19 11.80
CA LEU A 152 -10.60 39.35 11.49
C LEU A 152 -10.32 40.36 12.59
N GLY A 153 -9.14 40.98 12.50
CA GLY A 153 -8.88 42.18 13.28
C GLY A 153 -10.04 43.12 13.04
N GLU A 154 -10.63 43.56 14.15
CA GLU A 154 -11.69 44.56 14.22
C GLU A 154 -11.28 45.73 13.32
N ASP A 155 -11.82 45.77 12.11
CA ASP A 155 -11.88 46.99 11.33
C ASP A 155 -12.63 47.96 12.22
N GLU A 156 -11.93 49.03 12.64
CA GLU A 156 -12.47 50.09 13.48
C GLU A 156 -13.90 50.37 13.04
N THR A 157 -14.86 49.91 13.84
CA THR A 157 -16.25 50.27 13.62
C THR A 157 -16.26 51.78 13.76
N LEU A 158 -16.47 52.49 12.64
CA LEU A 158 -16.76 53.91 12.62
C LEU A 158 -17.98 54.14 13.52
N ASN A 159 -17.72 54.34 14.82
CA ASN A 159 -18.76 54.60 15.79
C ASN A 159 -19.23 56.04 15.54
N SER A 160 -20.52 56.31 15.72
CA SER A 160 -21.09 57.65 15.49
C SER A 160 -20.42 58.75 16.33
N GLU A 161 -19.71 58.36 17.39
CA GLU A 161 -18.94 59.24 18.26
C GLU A 161 -17.70 59.84 17.54
N ASN A 162 -16.95 59.05 16.76
CA ASN A 162 -15.80 59.54 16.00
C ASN A 162 -16.20 60.31 14.73
N LEU A 163 -17.38 60.01 14.16
CA LEU A 163 -17.92 60.79 13.04
C LEU A 163 -18.39 62.17 13.50
N SER A 164 -18.93 62.28 14.70
CA SER A 164 -19.38 63.57 15.23
C SER A 164 -18.19 64.49 15.48
N THR A 165 -17.08 64.00 16.02
CA THR A 165 -15.85 64.79 16.22
C THR A 165 -15.17 65.17 14.92
N ALA A 166 -15.06 64.24 13.96
CA ALA A 166 -14.44 64.54 12.65
C ALA A 166 -15.27 65.52 11.81
N VAL A 167 -16.60 65.45 11.89
CA VAL A 167 -17.49 66.42 11.22
C VAL A 167 -17.49 67.76 11.94
N LEU A 168 -17.38 67.79 13.28
CA LEU A 168 -17.26 69.04 14.03
C LEU A 168 -15.96 69.79 13.69
N ASP A 169 -14.86 69.07 13.52
CA ASP A 169 -13.56 69.63 13.13
C ASP A 169 -13.62 70.26 11.73
N LEU A 170 -14.23 69.55 10.77
CA LEU A 170 -14.45 70.03 9.40
C LEU A 170 -15.43 71.21 9.30
N LEU A 171 -16.37 71.34 10.23
CA LEU A 171 -17.30 72.48 10.28
C LEU A 171 -16.69 73.70 10.99
N ASN A 172 -15.69 73.50 11.85
CA ASN A 172 -15.04 74.58 12.58
C ASN A 172 -13.89 75.22 11.79
N ASP A 173 -13.37 74.54 10.77
CA ASP A 173 -12.33 75.05 9.88
C ASP A 173 -12.78 76.22 8.96
N ASP A 174 -14.09 76.37 8.68
CA ASP A 174 -14.60 77.45 7.82
C ASP A 174 -14.81 78.78 8.57
N GLU A 175 -14.72 78.81 9.90
CA GLU A 175 -14.92 80.03 10.71
C GLU A 175 -13.62 80.77 11.09
N THR A 176 -12.44 80.27 10.70
CA THR A 176 -11.16 80.93 11.05
C THR A 176 -10.63 81.90 9.98
N ALA A 177 -11.34 82.08 8.87
CA ALA A 177 -10.88 82.92 7.76
C ALA A 177 -11.38 84.39 7.80
N ALA A 178 -12.13 84.82 8.82
CA ALA A 178 -12.80 86.13 8.83
C ALA A 178 -12.35 87.14 9.90
N GLU A 179 -11.39 86.84 10.78
CA GLU A 179 -10.85 87.80 11.75
C GLU A 179 -9.33 87.97 11.64
N GLU A 180 -8.85 88.43 10.49
CA GLU A 180 -7.54 89.08 10.44
C GLU A 180 -7.51 90.19 9.37
N THR A 181 -8.20 91.30 9.63
CA THR A 181 -7.89 92.62 9.05
C THR A 181 -8.22 93.74 10.01
#